data_AF-A0A4R4KVZ9-F1
#
_entry.id   AF-A0A4R4KVZ9-F1
#
_cell.length_a   1.000
_cell.length_b   1.000
_cell.length_c   1.000
_cell.angle_alpha   90.00
_cell.angle_beta   90.00
_cell.angle_gamma   90.00
#
_symmetry.space_group_name_H-M   'P 1'
#
loop_
_entity.id
_entity.type
_entity.pdbx_description
1 polymer ?
#
loop_
_entity_poly.entity_id
_entity_poly.type
_entity_poly.pdbx_seq_one_letter_code
_entity_poly.pdbx_strand_id
1 'polypeptide(L)'
;MRKAFVIVSTLLLVAFALQFVLAAVGAFTKPAGEGAYVLHSVNGTVVIPVLALLTILCAGLAKAPGRLVGLTFLPLGLVVVQALTAMLANASTDVAGVSTPFGLTTAGLHALNGIIAVHVVVAVQQQARKLARPAPAGATAVTVREGGLA
;
A
#
# COMPACT_ATOMS: atom_id res chain seq x y z
N MET A 1 -19.55 -0.67 6.16
CA MET A 1 -18.19 -0.20 5.82
C MET A 1 -17.22 -1.28 5.31
N ARG A 2 -17.44 -2.58 5.54
CA ARG A 2 -16.54 -3.64 5.04
C ARG A 2 -16.34 -3.66 3.52
N LYS A 3 -17.41 -3.44 2.74
CA LYS A 3 -17.33 -3.29 1.27
C LYS A 3 -16.47 -2.09 0.86
N ALA A 4 -16.67 -0.93 1.49
CA ALA A 4 -15.85 0.26 1.25
C ALA A 4 -14.37 0.00 1.58
N PHE A 5 -14.08 -0.70 2.67
CA PHE A 5 -12.70 -1.09 3.01
C PHE A 5 -12.04 -1.99 1.94
N VAL A 6 -12.78 -2.94 1.37
CA VAL A 6 -12.29 -3.75 0.24
C VAL A 6 -12.04 -2.90 -1.01
N ILE A 7 -12.98 -2.01 -1.35
CA ILE A 7 -12.85 -1.13 -2.52
C ILE A 7 -11.63 -0.22 -2.38
N VAL A 8 -11.51 0.50 -1.27
CA VAL A 8 -10.40 1.46 -1.09
C VAL A 8 -9.04 0.79 -0.99
N SER A 9 -8.94 -0.37 -0.32
CA SER A 9 -7.67 -1.13 -0.28
C SER A 9 -7.30 -1.71 -1.65
N THR A 10 -8.29 -1.98 -2.51
CA THR A 10 -8.06 -2.39 -3.89
C THR A 10 -7.61 -1.22 -4.75
N LEU A 11 -8.22 -0.04 -4.60
CA LEU A 11 -7.76 1.19 -5.26
C LEU A 11 -6.34 1.56 -4.83
N LEU A 12 -6.01 1.42 -3.54
CA LEU A 12 -4.65 1.63 -3.03
C LEU A 12 -3.66 0.66 -3.69
N LEU A 13 -4.02 -0.63 -3.83
CA LEU A 13 -3.18 -1.61 -4.52
C LEU A 13 -2.95 -1.23 -5.99
N VAL A 14 -4.01 -0.82 -6.70
CA VAL A 14 -3.92 -0.35 -8.09
C VAL A 14 -3.03 0.89 -8.19
N ALA A 15 -3.17 1.86 -7.28
CA ALA A 15 -2.34 3.06 -7.26
C ALA A 15 -0.85 2.73 -7.07
N PHE A 16 -0.52 1.79 -6.19
CA PHE A 16 0.86 1.30 -6.04
C PHE A 16 1.36 0.55 -7.28
N ALA A 17 0.52 -0.26 -7.94
CA ALA A 17 0.91 -0.92 -9.19
C ALA A 17 1.19 0.09 -10.31
N LEU A 18 0.31 1.09 -10.47
CA LEU A 18 0.49 2.18 -11.41
C LEU A 18 1.74 3.00 -11.10
N GLN A 19 2.13 3.15 -9.82
CA GLN A 19 3.34 3.88 -9.43
C GLN A 19 4.59 3.40 -10.17
N PHE A 20 4.73 2.08 -10.39
CA PHE A 20 5.86 1.49 -11.14
C PHE A 20 5.78 1.80 -12.64
N VAL A 21 4.58 1.77 -13.21
CA VAL A 21 4.36 2.15 -14.62
C VAL A 21 4.73 3.61 -14.81
N LEU A 22 4.27 4.49 -13.91
CA LEU A 22 4.57 5.92 -13.97
C LEU A 22 6.08 6.19 -13.74
N ALA A 23 6.75 5.43 -12.87
CA ALA A 23 8.20 5.50 -12.70
C ALA A 23 8.93 5.12 -13.99
N ALA A 24 8.50 4.02 -14.64
CA ALA A 24 9.08 3.57 -15.91
C ALA A 24 8.86 4.59 -17.02
N VAL A 25 7.66 5.17 -17.13
CA VAL A 25 7.39 6.26 -18.09
C VAL A 25 8.37 7.42 -17.89
N GLY A 26 8.59 7.87 -16.65
CA GLY A 26 9.57 8.92 -16.36
C GLY A 26 11.00 8.51 -16.72
N ALA A 27 11.40 7.27 -16.42
CA ALA A 27 12.74 6.76 -16.68
C ALA A 27 13.04 6.58 -18.19
N PHE A 28 12.03 6.26 -18.99
CA PHE A 28 12.20 5.96 -20.42
C PHE A 28 11.83 7.13 -21.36
N THR A 29 11.28 8.22 -20.85
CA THR A 29 10.94 9.41 -21.65
C THR A 29 12.21 10.15 -22.12
N LYS A 30 12.30 10.44 -23.43
CA LYS A 30 13.42 11.19 -24.05
C LYS A 30 12.93 12.32 -24.96
N PRO A 31 13.56 13.52 -24.92
CA PRO A 31 14.58 13.92 -23.95
C PRO A 31 14.01 13.96 -22.53
N ALA A 32 14.83 13.60 -21.54
CA ALA A 32 14.41 13.70 -20.14
C ALA A 32 14.28 15.18 -19.78
N GLY A 33 13.06 15.62 -19.46
CA GLY A 33 12.77 16.99 -19.03
C GLY A 33 12.16 17.01 -17.63
N GLU A 34 12.01 18.20 -17.05
CA GLU A 34 11.48 18.40 -15.70
C GLU A 34 10.10 17.75 -15.46
N GLY A 35 9.33 17.56 -16.54
CA GLY A 35 8.00 16.94 -16.51
C GLY A 35 7.97 15.40 -16.48
N ALA A 36 9.10 14.72 -16.72
CA ALA A 36 9.11 13.28 -17.01
C ALA A 36 8.51 12.43 -15.86
N TYR A 37 8.69 12.86 -14.62
CA TYR A 37 8.21 12.14 -13.42
C TYR A 37 6.97 12.77 -12.77
N VAL A 38 6.33 13.78 -13.39
CA VAL A 38 5.21 14.51 -12.74
C VAL A 38 4.08 13.57 -12.32
N LEU A 39 3.68 12.63 -13.17
CA LEU A 39 2.61 11.68 -12.83
C LEU A 39 3.03 10.75 -11.69
N HIS A 40 4.26 10.25 -11.71
CA HIS A 40 4.81 9.42 -10.64
C HIS A 40 4.85 10.18 -9.31
N SER A 41 5.26 11.45 -9.34
CA SER A 41 5.31 12.33 -8.18
C SER A 41 3.91 12.59 -7.62
N VAL A 42 2.95 12.99 -8.45
CA VAL A 42 1.56 13.28 -8.00
C VAL A 42 0.90 12.02 -7.42
N ASN A 43 1.06 10.87 -8.06
CA ASN A 43 0.48 9.64 -7.54
C ASN A 43 1.13 9.23 -6.19
N GLY A 44 2.45 9.34 -6.08
CA GLY A 44 3.20 9.00 -4.86
C GLY A 44 3.00 9.96 -3.69
N THR A 45 2.82 11.26 -3.95
CA THR A 45 2.74 12.31 -2.92
C THR A 45 1.33 12.72 -2.55
N VAL A 46 0.34 12.46 -3.42
CA VAL A 46 -1.06 12.86 -3.20
C VAL A 46 -1.98 11.64 -3.19
N VAL A 47 -2.05 10.91 -4.30
CA VAL A 47 -3.08 9.85 -4.49
C VAL A 47 -2.90 8.70 -3.49
N ILE A 48 -1.69 8.16 -3.40
CA ILE A 48 -1.38 7.05 -2.49
C ILE A 48 -1.60 7.46 -1.01
N PRO A 49 -1.08 8.59 -0.50
CA PRO A 49 -1.35 9.05 0.86
C PRO A 49 -2.83 9.20 1.18
N VAL A 50 -3.61 9.82 0.28
CA VAL A 50 -5.06 9.98 0.47
C VAL A 50 -5.75 8.62 0.54
N LEU A 51 -5.44 7.70 -0.38
CA LEU A 51 -6.00 6.34 -0.36
C LEU A 51 -5.57 5.55 0.88
N ALA A 52 -4.33 5.74 1.37
CA ALA A 52 -3.85 5.11 2.61
C ALA A 52 -4.64 5.61 3.83
N LEU A 53 -4.86 6.91 3.95
CA LEU A 53 -5.68 7.50 5.02
C LEU A 53 -7.12 7.01 4.97
N LEU A 54 -7.73 6.99 3.77
CA LEU A 54 -9.07 6.43 3.58
C LEU A 54 -9.15 4.94 3.92
N THR A 55 -8.08 4.19 3.65
CA THR A 55 -7.96 2.77 4.01
C THR A 55 -7.91 2.58 5.53
N ILE A 56 -7.13 3.41 6.25
CA ILE A 56 -7.08 3.43 7.72
C ILE A 56 -8.46 3.74 8.30
N LEU A 57 -9.09 4.81 7.83
CA LEU A 57 -10.43 5.22 8.26
C LEU A 57 -11.45 4.11 8.02
N CYS A 58 -11.49 3.54 6.81
CA CYS A 58 -12.43 2.47 6.47
C CYS A 58 -12.20 1.20 7.28
N ALA A 59 -10.96 0.88 7.67
CA ALA A 59 -10.67 -0.25 8.55
C ALA A 59 -11.29 -0.06 9.94
N GLY A 60 -11.13 1.13 10.53
CA GLY A 60 -11.76 1.50 11.80
C GLY A 60 -13.28 1.44 11.72
N LEU A 61 -13.88 2.08 10.70
CA LEU A 61 -15.33 2.10 10.51
C LEU A 61 -15.91 0.72 10.13
N ALA A 62 -15.11 -0.18 9.56
CA ALA A 62 -15.49 -1.57 9.29
C ALA A 62 -15.48 -2.45 10.55
N LYS A 63 -15.06 -1.92 11.71
CA LYS A 63 -14.83 -2.66 12.95
C LYS A 63 -13.85 -3.82 12.73
N ALA A 64 -12.78 -3.55 11.99
CA ALA A 64 -11.69 -4.50 11.79
C ALA A 64 -10.99 -4.80 13.13
N PRO A 65 -10.40 -5.99 13.30
CA PRO A 65 -9.61 -6.29 14.49
C PRO A 65 -8.41 -5.33 14.60
N GLY A 66 -8.02 -4.96 15.82
CA GLY A 66 -6.97 -3.95 16.06
C GLY A 66 -5.65 -4.23 15.33
N ARG A 67 -5.25 -5.50 15.20
CA ARG A 67 -4.07 -5.91 14.40
C ARG A 67 -4.19 -5.53 12.92
N LEU A 68 -5.38 -5.63 12.33
CA LEU A 68 -5.63 -5.24 10.94
C LEU A 68 -5.67 -3.72 10.79
N VAL A 69 -6.21 -3.01 11.77
CA VAL A 69 -6.13 -1.53 11.82
C VAL A 69 -4.68 -1.06 11.94
N GLY A 70 -3.86 -1.72 12.77
CA GLY A 70 -2.42 -1.42 12.84
C GLY A 70 -1.71 -1.66 11.51
N LEU A 71 -2.02 -2.77 10.82
CA LEU A 71 -1.44 -3.11 9.52
C LEU A 71 -1.71 -2.03 8.45
N THR A 72 -2.83 -1.31 8.50
CA THR A 72 -3.16 -0.28 7.50
C THR A 72 -2.35 1.01 7.64
N PHE A 73 -1.63 1.22 8.75
CA PHE A 73 -0.70 2.34 8.88
C PHE A 73 0.63 2.13 8.14
N LEU A 74 1.03 0.87 7.93
CA LEU A 74 2.31 0.54 7.29
C LEU A 74 2.46 1.13 5.88
N PRO A 75 1.47 1.06 4.97
CA PRO A 75 1.58 1.72 3.66
C PRO A 75 1.87 3.21 3.75
N LEU A 76 1.24 3.93 4.69
CA LEU A 76 1.49 5.37 4.87
C LEU A 76 2.92 5.63 5.39
N GLY A 77 3.38 4.86 6.38
CA GLY A 77 4.75 4.94 6.87
C GLY A 77 5.79 4.67 5.78
N LEU A 78 5.55 3.67 4.93
CA LEU A 78 6.44 3.35 3.80
C LEU A 78 6.47 4.45 2.74
N VAL A 79 5.38 5.20 2.55
CA VAL A 79 5.37 6.37 1.65
C VAL A 79 6.23 7.51 2.21
N VAL A 80 6.23 7.72 3.53
CA VAL A 80 7.14 8.68 4.17
C VAL A 80 8.59 8.28 3.93
N VAL A 81 8.93 7.01 4.13
CA VAL A 81 10.27 6.47 3.84
C VAL A 81 10.63 6.64 2.35
N GLN A 82 9.68 6.43 1.43
CA GLN A 82 9.89 6.69 0.01
C GLN A 82 10.22 8.15 -0.28
N ALA A 83 9.50 9.10 0.32
CA ALA A 83 9.76 10.52 0.12
C ALA A 83 11.17 10.90 0.60
N LEU A 84 11.55 10.43 1.79
CA LEU A 84 12.88 10.68 2.37
C LEU A 84 14.01 10.10 1.50
N THR A 85 13.85 8.86 1.04
CA THR A 85 14.84 8.20 0.18
C THR A 85 14.93 8.86 -1.20
N ALA A 86 13.80 9.30 -1.79
CA ALA A 86 13.81 10.04 -3.04
C ALA A 86 14.51 11.40 -2.89
N MET A 87 14.22 12.15 -1.81
CA MET A 87 14.89 13.41 -1.52
C MET A 87 16.40 13.22 -1.35
N LEU A 88 16.81 12.20 -0.59
CA LEU A 88 18.23 11.92 -0.36
C LEU A 88 18.95 11.50 -1.65
N ALA A 89 18.32 10.66 -2.48
CA ALA A 89 18.87 10.27 -3.78
C ALA A 89 19.07 11.49 -4.70
N ASN A 90 18.07 12.36 -4.79
CA ASN A 90 18.11 13.57 -5.62
C ASN A 90 19.11 14.61 -5.12
N ALA A 91 19.33 14.70 -3.80
CA ALA A 91 20.33 15.60 -3.22
C ALA A 91 21.77 15.07 -3.35
N SER A 92 21.95 13.79 -3.70
CA SER A 92 23.24 13.12 -3.71
C SER A 92 23.89 13.13 -5.10
N THR A 93 24.14 14.33 -5.63
CA THR A 93 24.80 14.55 -6.93
C THR A 93 26.21 15.11 -6.76
N ASP A 94 27.04 14.93 -7.79
CA ASP A 94 28.32 15.65 -7.89
C ASP A 94 28.13 17.11 -8.32
N VAL A 95 29.24 17.83 -8.51
CA VAL A 95 29.26 19.24 -8.94
C VAL A 95 28.68 19.46 -10.35
N ALA A 96 28.63 18.41 -11.18
CA ALA A 96 28.04 18.45 -12.52
C ALA A 96 26.55 18.04 -12.50
N GLY A 97 25.98 17.74 -11.33
CA GLY A 97 24.60 17.30 -11.19
C GLY A 97 24.38 15.82 -11.52
N VAL A 98 25.44 15.03 -11.65
CA VAL A 98 25.35 13.58 -11.92
C VAL A 98 25.17 12.82 -10.62
N SER A 99 24.29 11.81 -10.61
CA SER A 99 24.06 10.96 -9.42
C SER A 99 25.35 10.28 -8.96
N THR A 100 25.67 10.45 -7.67
CA THR A 100 26.77 9.72 -7.02
C THR A 100 26.43 8.24 -6.83
N PRO A 101 27.40 7.35 -6.57
CA PRO A 101 27.11 5.95 -6.20
C PRO A 101 26.15 5.85 -5.02
N PHE A 102 26.31 6.71 -4.00
CA PHE A 102 25.40 6.77 -2.87
C PHE A 102 23.97 7.18 -3.27
N GLY A 103 23.84 8.19 -4.15
CA GLY A 103 22.54 8.60 -4.70
C GLY A 103 21.87 7.47 -5.48
N LEU A 104 22.62 6.75 -6.33
CA LEU A 104 22.11 5.61 -7.09
C LEU A 104 21.69 4.44 -6.19
N THR A 105 22.49 4.10 -5.17
CA THR A 105 22.12 3.07 -4.18
C THR A 105 20.84 3.48 -3.44
N THR A 106 20.73 4.74 -3.03
CA THR A 106 19.54 5.27 -2.34
C THR A 106 18.30 5.23 -3.26
N ALA A 107 18.44 5.55 -4.54
CA ALA A 107 17.37 5.40 -5.53
C ALA A 107 16.93 3.93 -5.70
N GLY A 108 17.88 2.99 -5.67
CA GLY A 108 17.58 1.55 -5.65
C GLY A 108 16.80 1.13 -4.40
N LEU A 109 17.18 1.62 -3.22
CA LEU A 109 16.46 1.38 -1.97
C LEU A 109 15.05 1.99 -1.98
N HIS A 110 14.87 3.16 -2.60
CA HIS A 110 13.56 3.75 -2.85
C HIS A 110 12.68 2.77 -3.66
N ALA A 111 13.18 2.24 -4.78
CA ALA A 111 12.44 1.26 -5.59
C ALA A 111 12.09 -0.02 -4.79
N LEU A 112 13.04 -0.55 -4.01
CA LEU A 112 12.82 -1.71 -3.16
C LEU A 112 11.74 -1.47 -2.11
N ASN A 113 11.73 -0.30 -1.46
CA ASN A 113 10.68 0.09 -0.52
C ASN A 113 9.30 0.10 -1.18
N GLY A 114 9.21 0.53 -2.43
CA GLY A 114 7.97 0.46 -3.22
C GLY A 114 7.45 -0.97 -3.36
N ILE A 115 8.35 -1.93 -3.63
CA ILE A 115 7.99 -3.36 -3.73
C ILE A 115 7.47 -3.88 -2.40
N ILE A 116 8.13 -3.53 -1.29
CA ILE A 116 7.69 -3.90 0.07
C ILE A 116 6.29 -3.33 0.35
N ALA A 117 6.04 -2.07 -0.03
CA ALA A 117 4.74 -1.43 0.16
C ALA A 117 3.63 -2.17 -0.60
N VAL A 118 3.87 -2.65 -1.82
CA VAL A 118 2.90 -3.48 -2.55
C VAL A 118 2.53 -4.73 -1.75
N HIS A 119 3.52 -5.44 -1.20
CA HIS A 119 3.26 -6.66 -0.43
C HIS A 119 2.42 -6.39 0.82
N VAL A 120 2.69 -5.28 1.52
CA VAL A 120 1.90 -4.83 2.67
C VAL A 120 0.46 -4.53 2.23
N VAL A 121 0.26 -3.80 1.14
CA VAL A 121 -1.08 -3.45 0.64
C VAL A 121 -1.84 -4.69 0.17
N VAL A 122 -1.17 -5.67 -0.46
CA VAL A 122 -1.77 -6.97 -0.78
C VAL A 122 -2.25 -7.68 0.50
N ALA A 123 -1.42 -7.70 1.56
CA ALA A 123 -1.82 -8.30 2.83
C ALA A 123 -3.05 -7.59 3.44
N VAL A 124 -3.09 -6.25 3.43
CA VAL A 124 -4.26 -5.47 3.84
C VAL A 124 -5.50 -5.86 3.04
N GLN A 125 -5.39 -5.90 1.71
CA GLN A 125 -6.50 -6.19 0.80
C GLN A 125 -7.05 -7.60 1.01
N GLN A 126 -6.18 -8.60 1.17
CA GLN A 126 -6.59 -9.97 1.45
C GLN A 126 -7.35 -10.07 2.78
N GLN A 127 -6.89 -9.38 3.82
CA GLN A 127 -7.56 -9.36 5.11
C GLN A 127 -8.89 -8.58 5.08
N ALA A 128 -8.95 -7.48 4.33
CA ALA A 128 -10.20 -6.76 4.07
C ALA A 128 -11.24 -7.66 3.40
N ARG A 129 -10.83 -8.45 2.39
CA ARG A 129 -11.70 -9.42 1.72
C ARG A 129 -12.16 -10.52 2.67
N LYS A 130 -11.28 -11.05 3.51
CA LYS A 130 -11.64 -12.05 4.54
C LYS A 130 -12.68 -11.49 5.50
N LEU A 131 -12.50 -10.26 5.99
CA LEU A 131 -13.44 -9.59 6.89
C LEU A 131 -14.82 -9.36 6.23
N ALA A 132 -14.85 -9.10 4.92
CA ALA A 132 -16.08 -8.86 4.17
C ALA A 132 -16.85 -10.13 3.78
N ARG A 133 -16.25 -11.33 3.92
CA ARG A 133 -16.95 -12.59 3.64
C ARG A 133 -18.00 -12.85 4.74
N PRO A 134 -19.24 -13.21 4.37
CA PRO A 134 -20.23 -13.70 5.33
C PRO A 134 -19.71 -14.97 6.01
N ALA A 135 -19.97 -15.13 7.32
CA ALA A 135 -19.78 -16.42 7.97
C ALA A 135 -20.76 -17.44 7.35
N PRO A 136 -20.37 -18.70 7.15
CA PRO A 136 -21.31 -19.75 6.76
C PRO A 136 -22.44 -19.81 7.78
N ALA A 137 -23.69 -19.70 7.31
CA ALA A 137 -24.86 -19.90 8.16
C ALA A 137 -24.93 -21.39 8.54
N GLY A 138 -24.84 -21.69 9.84
CA GLY A 138 -25.28 -22.97 10.40
C GLY A 138 -24.27 -24.12 10.36
N ALA A 139 -23.41 -24.16 11.36
CA ALA A 139 -23.12 -25.42 12.05
C ALA A 139 -23.52 -25.22 13.52
N THR A 140 -24.81 -24.93 13.74
CA THR A 140 -25.38 -25.13 15.07
C THR A 140 -25.32 -26.62 15.31
N ALA A 141 -24.29 -27.09 16.01
CA ALA A 141 -24.23 -28.46 16.47
C ALA A 141 -25.46 -28.69 17.35
N VAL A 142 -26.45 -29.40 16.81
CA VAL A 142 -27.56 -29.93 17.62
C VAL A 142 -26.92 -30.97 18.52
N THR A 143 -26.60 -30.57 19.75
CA THR A 143 -26.27 -31.53 20.80
C THR A 143 -27.57 -32.24 21.14
N VAL A 144 -27.82 -33.38 20.51
CA VAL A 144 -28.85 -34.33 21.00
C VAL A 144 -28.34 -34.81 22.35
N ARG A 145 -28.97 -34.33 23.42
CA ARG A 145 -28.77 -34.86 24.76
C ARG A 145 -29.42 -36.24 24.77
N GLU A 146 -28.63 -37.30 24.69
CA GLU A 146 -29.10 -38.65 25.00
C GLU A 146 -29.44 -38.69 26.49
N GLY A 147 -30.70 -38.42 26.78
CA GLY A 147 -31.29 -38.59 28.09
C GLY A 147 -31.94 -39.96 28.18
N GLY A 148 -31.44 -40.77 29.11
CA GLY A 148 -32.18 -41.86 29.74
C GLY A 148 -31.98 -43.22 29.10
N LEU A 149 -31.36 -44.13 29.84
CA LEU A 149 -32.02 -45.31 30.36
C LEU A 149 -31.42 -45.63 31.73
N ALA A 150 -32.32 -46.02 32.63
CA ALA A 150 -32.14 -46.27 34.05
C ALA A 150 -31.24 -47.46 34.38
#